data_AF-A0A2G9R415-F1
#
_entry.id   AF-A0A2G9R415-F1
#
_cell.length_a   1.000
_cell.length_b   1.000
_cell.length_c   1.000
_cell.angle_alpha   90.00
_cell.angle_beta   90.00
_cell.angle_gamma   90.00
#
_symmetry.space_group_name_H-M   'P 1'
#
loop_
_entity.id
_entity.type
_entity.pdbx_description
1 polymer ?
#
loop_
_entity_poly.entity_id
_entity_poly.type
_entity_poly.pdbx_seq_one_letter_code
_entity_poly.pdbx_strand_id
1 'polypeptide(L)'
;MTAKEDYSSLVHGLCSLDFSGDNIPCQLLLTGDTAFPLLVTPAQHVLLAASKYGKGKIVVMSHEAYLNQPQFMDFLKNAISWLKPSLEAVIGVNNNLDHLEQTLSSSGHRVEKVSGLKKDLGVFCTTGYDDSQAEDIVTFLSQGGGVLIGAQAWYWSQFQQQENVLCHFPGNKITSVSGLQEGFGWNPFKSLFAEYQKLSNVSRNNLDKMNLWAEKFSQAVNKNLAPFFQSWGWPIEEKTRQKLTTLPMWEENPMKKYISSD
;
A
#
# COMPACT_ATOMS: atom_id res chain seq x y z
N MET A 1 -6.29 13.45 -16.01
CA MET A 1 -5.01 13.86 -15.42
C MET A 1 -3.99 12.77 -15.64
N THR A 2 -2.81 13.17 -16.11
CA THR A 2 -1.61 12.34 -16.23
C THR A 2 -0.93 12.19 -14.86
N ALA A 3 -0.11 11.14 -14.67
CA ALA A 3 0.63 10.94 -13.41
C ALA A 3 1.49 12.15 -13.01
N LYS A 4 1.99 12.92 -13.98
CA LYS A 4 2.76 14.16 -13.74
C LYS A 4 1.90 15.28 -13.17
N GLU A 5 0.68 15.44 -13.64
CA GLU A 5 -0.27 16.43 -13.10
C GLU A 5 -0.72 16.04 -11.70
N ASP A 6 -1.02 14.76 -11.47
CA ASP A 6 -1.38 14.24 -10.15
C ASP A 6 -0.24 14.48 -9.15
N TYR A 7 0.99 14.13 -9.52
CA TYR A 7 2.18 14.41 -8.71
C TYR A 7 2.31 15.91 -8.40
N SER A 8 2.22 16.76 -9.43
CA SER A 8 2.38 18.22 -9.27
C SER A 8 1.31 18.83 -8.35
N SER A 9 0.09 18.31 -8.39
CA SER A 9 -0.99 18.72 -7.47
C SER A 9 -0.69 18.31 -6.03
N LEU A 10 -0.16 17.11 -5.82
CA LEU A 10 0.11 16.56 -4.49
C LEU A 10 1.29 17.27 -3.80
N VAL A 11 2.32 17.64 -4.56
CA VAL A 11 3.51 18.31 -4.01
C VAL A 11 3.50 19.84 -4.17
N HIS A 12 2.37 20.42 -4.59
CA HIS A 12 2.28 21.84 -4.89
C HIS A 12 2.68 22.70 -3.68
N GLY A 13 3.61 23.63 -3.88
CA GLY A 13 4.08 24.55 -2.84
C GLY A 13 4.99 23.92 -1.78
N LEU A 14 5.30 22.62 -1.87
CA LEU A 14 6.20 21.95 -0.93
C LEU A 14 7.66 22.12 -1.36
N CYS A 15 8.49 22.62 -0.44
CA CYS A 15 9.94 22.69 -0.65
C CYS A 15 10.64 21.38 -0.23
N SER A 16 10.24 20.84 0.92
CA SER A 16 10.76 19.59 1.48
C SER A 16 9.77 19.02 2.49
N LEU A 17 9.79 17.70 2.66
CA LEU A 17 9.13 17.05 3.78
C LEU A 17 10.20 16.44 4.68
N ASP A 18 10.16 16.80 5.96
CA ASP A 18 11.13 16.32 6.93
C ASP A 18 10.58 15.09 7.67
N PHE A 19 11.23 13.96 7.42
CA PHE A 19 10.98 12.68 8.10
C PHE A 19 12.00 12.42 9.22
N SER A 20 12.82 13.42 9.57
CA SER A 20 13.68 13.37 10.75
C SER A 20 12.83 13.43 12.02
N GLY A 21 13.26 12.71 13.06
CA GLY A 21 12.53 12.58 14.32
C GLY A 21 12.40 11.13 14.76
N ASP A 22 11.60 10.91 15.81
CA ASP A 22 11.55 9.62 16.51
C ASP A 22 10.63 8.59 15.83
N ASN A 23 9.84 9.02 14.83
CA ASN A 23 8.91 8.16 14.10
C ASN A 23 9.66 7.48 12.95
N ILE A 24 9.73 6.16 12.98
CA ILE A 24 10.51 5.38 12.01
C ILE A 24 9.59 4.95 10.85
N PRO A 25 9.70 5.49 9.64
CA PRO A 25 8.84 5.11 8.54
C PRO A 25 9.13 3.69 8.05
N CYS A 26 8.10 2.96 7.60
CA CYS A 26 8.30 1.74 6.82
C CYS A 26 8.64 2.03 5.35
N GLN A 27 9.15 1.03 4.63
CA GLN A 27 9.31 1.13 3.18
C GLN A 27 8.02 0.70 2.48
N LEU A 28 7.52 1.53 1.57
CA LEU A 28 6.41 1.20 0.69
C LEU A 28 6.92 0.47 -0.55
N LEU A 29 6.23 -0.60 -0.93
CA LEU A 29 6.43 -1.31 -2.20
C LEU A 29 5.27 -0.96 -3.13
N LEU A 30 5.59 -0.39 -4.29
CA LEU A 30 4.60 -0.03 -5.30
C LEU A 30 4.53 -1.16 -6.33
N THR A 31 3.34 -1.69 -6.52
CA THR A 31 3.11 -2.82 -7.43
C THR A 31 2.12 -2.50 -8.56
N GLY A 32 1.21 -1.53 -8.37
CA GLY A 32 0.24 -1.14 -9.40
C GLY A 32 0.81 -0.23 -10.49
N ASP A 33 0.28 -0.35 -11.71
CA ASP A 33 0.63 0.47 -12.89
C ASP A 33 0.19 1.94 -12.76
N THR A 34 -0.83 2.20 -11.94
CA THR A 34 -1.30 3.54 -11.57
C THR A 34 -0.64 4.10 -10.32
N ALA A 35 0.19 3.30 -9.64
CA ALA A 35 0.85 3.70 -8.41
C ALA A 35 2.14 4.46 -8.73
N PHE A 36 2.37 5.57 -8.03
CA PHE A 36 3.57 6.39 -8.21
C PHE A 36 4.11 6.89 -6.86
N PRO A 37 5.44 6.98 -6.73
CA PRO A 37 6.06 7.51 -5.53
C PRO A 37 5.87 9.04 -5.47
N LEU A 38 5.55 9.55 -4.30
CA LEU A 38 5.54 10.98 -3.99
C LEU A 38 6.85 11.41 -3.32
N LEU A 39 7.44 10.52 -2.53
CA LEU A 39 8.72 10.75 -1.88
C LEU A 39 9.60 9.50 -1.92
N VAL A 40 10.82 9.70 -2.43
CA VAL A 40 11.87 8.68 -2.51
C VAL A 40 13.09 9.19 -1.75
N THR A 41 13.62 8.40 -0.83
CA THR A 41 14.84 8.76 -0.10
C THR A 41 16.09 8.58 -0.98
N PRO A 42 17.25 9.15 -0.61
CA PRO A 42 18.52 8.85 -1.31
C PRO A 42 18.87 7.36 -1.37
N ALA A 43 18.35 6.56 -0.43
CA ALA A 43 18.51 5.11 -0.40
C ALA A 43 17.49 4.35 -1.29
N GLN A 44 16.72 5.06 -2.12
CA GLN A 44 15.68 4.50 -2.99
C GLN A 44 14.51 3.84 -2.25
N HIS A 45 14.24 4.28 -1.01
CA HIS A 45 13.05 3.84 -0.28
C HIS A 45 11.89 4.81 -0.54
N VAL A 46 10.72 4.27 -0.83
CA VAL A 46 9.50 5.08 -0.96
C VAL A 46 8.82 5.17 0.40
N LEU A 47 8.57 6.38 0.87
CA LEU A 47 7.91 6.63 2.17
C LEU A 47 6.48 7.18 2.00
N LEU A 48 6.17 7.65 0.80
CA LEU A 48 4.90 8.27 0.46
C LEU A 48 4.56 7.91 -0.97
N ALA A 49 3.37 7.39 -1.18
CA ALA A 49 2.90 6.95 -2.48
C ALA A 49 1.44 7.36 -2.71
N ALA A 50 1.06 7.48 -3.97
CA ALA A 50 -0.31 7.66 -4.39
C ALA A 50 -0.66 6.68 -5.50
N SER A 51 -1.94 6.37 -5.64
CA SER A 51 -2.43 5.52 -6.72
C SER A 51 -3.89 5.83 -7.03
N LYS A 52 -4.33 5.40 -8.21
CA LYS A 52 -5.74 5.37 -8.61
C LYS A 52 -6.21 3.92 -8.59
N TYR A 53 -7.39 3.68 -8.02
CA TYR A 53 -8.00 2.35 -7.98
C TYR A 53 -9.46 2.44 -8.39
N GLY A 54 -9.83 1.77 -9.48
CA GLY A 54 -11.15 1.95 -10.09
C GLY A 54 -11.38 3.43 -10.45
N LYS A 55 -12.43 4.03 -9.89
CA LYS A 55 -12.71 5.47 -10.03
C LYS A 55 -12.10 6.32 -8.91
N GLY A 56 -11.60 5.69 -7.86
CA GLY A 56 -11.10 6.33 -6.65
C GLY A 56 -9.61 6.59 -6.65
N LYS A 57 -9.16 7.17 -5.54
CA LYS A 57 -7.79 7.66 -5.34
C LYS A 57 -7.33 7.28 -3.94
N ILE A 58 -6.06 6.93 -3.80
CA ILE A 58 -5.46 6.57 -2.51
C ILE A 58 -4.11 7.27 -2.33
N VAL A 59 -3.84 7.75 -1.12
CA VAL A 59 -2.55 8.25 -0.66
C VAL A 59 -2.14 7.42 0.56
N VAL A 60 -0.91 6.90 0.54
CA VAL A 60 -0.35 6.03 1.58
C VAL A 60 0.88 6.69 2.19
N MET A 61 0.86 6.90 3.51
CA MET A 61 2.02 7.31 4.31
C MET A 61 2.60 6.13 5.08
N SER A 62 3.92 6.07 5.16
CA SER A 62 4.68 4.99 5.81
C SER A 62 4.67 4.96 7.34
N HIS A 63 3.89 5.84 7.99
CA HIS A 63 3.71 5.95 9.44
C HIS A 63 2.40 6.71 9.71
N GLU A 64 1.57 6.31 10.67
CA GLU A 64 0.33 7.05 10.98
C GLU A 64 0.60 8.39 11.66
N ALA A 65 1.65 8.48 12.49
CA ALA A 65 1.95 9.71 13.22
C ALA A 65 2.10 10.94 12.29
N TYR A 66 2.58 10.73 11.06
CA TYR A 66 2.71 11.81 10.08
C TYR A 66 1.37 12.40 9.63
N LEU A 67 0.28 11.63 9.71
CA LEU A 67 -1.07 12.14 9.44
C LEU A 67 -1.49 13.22 10.43
N ASN A 68 -0.87 13.29 11.61
CA ASN A 68 -1.28 14.16 12.71
C ASN A 68 -0.20 15.17 13.12
N GLN A 69 0.90 15.26 12.37
CA GLN A 69 2.03 16.13 12.69
C GLN A 69 1.96 17.45 11.91
N PRO A 70 2.17 18.61 12.57
CA PRO A 70 2.08 19.93 11.92
C PRO A 70 2.95 20.06 10.66
N GLN A 71 4.15 19.48 10.66
CA GLN A 71 5.09 19.57 9.54
C GLN A 71 4.60 18.94 8.23
N PHE A 72 3.61 18.05 8.28
CA PHE A 72 3.04 17.40 7.09
C PHE A 72 1.71 18.04 6.65
N MET A 73 1.18 19.03 7.38
CA MET A 73 -0.18 19.53 7.17
C MET A 73 -0.40 20.19 5.80
N ASP A 74 0.60 20.85 5.24
CA ASP A 74 0.48 21.43 3.90
C ASP A 74 0.39 20.34 2.82
N PHE A 75 1.18 19.26 2.97
CA PHE A 75 1.04 18.09 2.12
C PHE A 75 -0.33 17.43 2.29
N LEU A 76 -0.80 17.28 3.54
CA LEU A 76 -2.07 16.62 3.83
C LEU A 76 -3.25 17.41 3.26
N LYS A 77 -3.22 18.74 3.27
CA LYS A 77 -4.21 19.58 2.57
C LYS A 77 -4.23 19.32 1.07
N ASN A 78 -3.05 19.25 0.43
CA ASN A 78 -2.95 18.90 -1.00
C ASN A 78 -3.50 17.50 -1.27
N ALA A 79 -3.15 16.53 -0.42
CA ALA A 79 -3.62 15.15 -0.52
C ALA A 79 -5.15 15.08 -0.41
N ILE A 80 -5.76 15.77 0.55
CA ILE A 80 -7.22 15.83 0.69
C ILE A 80 -7.88 16.46 -0.53
N SER A 81 -7.35 17.58 -1.02
CA SER A 81 -7.86 18.23 -2.23
C SER A 81 -7.81 17.28 -3.44
N TRP A 82 -6.70 16.55 -3.60
CA TRP A 82 -6.54 15.56 -4.66
C TRP A 82 -7.45 14.34 -4.48
N LEU A 83 -7.68 13.89 -3.24
CA LEU A 83 -8.51 12.70 -2.94
C LEU A 83 -10.01 12.97 -3.13
N LYS A 84 -10.47 14.20 -2.90
CA LYS A 84 -11.90 14.54 -2.95
C LYS A 84 -12.50 14.21 -4.33
N PRO A 85 -13.67 13.54 -4.38
CA PRO A 85 -14.42 13.35 -5.62
C PRO A 85 -15.18 14.62 -6.04
N SER A 86 -15.52 15.50 -5.10
CA SER A 86 -16.19 16.78 -5.32
C SER A 86 -15.86 17.79 -4.21
N LEU A 87 -16.11 19.08 -4.44
CA LEU A 87 -15.83 20.13 -3.45
C LEU A 87 -16.62 19.95 -2.15
N GLU A 88 -17.87 19.52 -2.24
CA GLU A 88 -18.79 19.33 -1.10
C GLU A 88 -18.62 17.97 -0.40
N ALA A 89 -17.76 17.09 -0.92
CA ALA A 89 -17.52 15.78 -0.33
C ALA A 89 -17.13 15.87 1.15
N VAL A 90 -17.83 15.12 1.98
CA VAL A 90 -17.58 14.99 3.43
C VAL A 90 -16.33 14.15 3.65
N ILE A 91 -15.49 14.59 4.58
CA ILE A 91 -14.25 13.91 4.97
C ILE A 91 -14.49 13.23 6.31
N GLY A 92 -14.45 11.90 6.33
CA GLY A 92 -14.40 11.14 7.57
C GLY A 92 -12.96 11.04 8.07
N VAL A 93 -12.71 11.48 9.30
CA VAL A 93 -11.39 11.39 9.94
C VAL A 93 -11.49 10.46 11.14
N ASN A 94 -10.61 9.45 11.19
CA ASN A 94 -10.54 8.53 12.32
C ASN A 94 -10.35 9.31 13.64
N ASN A 95 -11.05 8.91 14.70
CA ASN A 95 -11.04 9.57 16.01
C ASN A 95 -9.63 9.84 16.58
N ASN A 96 -8.62 9.07 16.19
CA ASN A 96 -7.25 9.22 16.69
C ASN A 96 -6.42 10.30 15.95
N LEU A 97 -7.00 11.01 14.98
CA LEU A 97 -6.32 11.99 14.13
C LEU A 97 -6.84 13.43 14.40
N ASP A 98 -6.80 13.86 15.66
CA ASP A 98 -7.38 15.13 16.12
C ASP A 98 -6.80 16.38 15.41
N HIS A 99 -5.50 16.42 15.21
CA HIS A 99 -4.84 17.58 14.59
C HIS A 99 -5.15 17.66 13.10
N LEU A 100 -5.25 16.52 12.42
CA LEU A 100 -5.73 16.45 11.04
C LEU A 100 -7.16 16.99 10.94
N GLU A 101 -8.07 16.51 11.80
CA GLU A 101 -9.46 16.95 11.83
C GLU A 101 -9.55 18.47 12.03
N GLN A 102 -8.92 19.00 13.09
CA GLN A 102 -8.92 20.43 13.39
C GLN A 102 -8.36 21.27 12.24
N THR A 103 -7.29 20.81 11.60
CA THR A 103 -6.66 21.51 10.48
C THR A 103 -7.58 21.56 9.26
N LEU A 104 -8.23 20.44 8.93
CA LEU A 104 -9.15 20.36 7.79
C LEU A 104 -10.44 21.16 8.04
N SER A 105 -10.99 21.09 9.26
CA SER A 105 -12.14 21.89 9.68
C SER A 105 -11.84 23.38 9.61
N SER A 106 -10.68 23.82 10.12
CA SER A 106 -10.23 25.21 10.04
C SER A 106 -9.94 25.69 8.62
N SER A 107 -9.67 24.75 7.70
CA SER A 107 -9.47 25.02 6.27
C SER A 107 -10.80 25.07 5.48
N GLY A 108 -11.95 25.00 6.17
CA GLY A 108 -13.28 25.14 5.56
C GLY A 108 -13.85 23.85 4.97
N HIS A 109 -13.24 22.70 5.24
CA HIS A 109 -13.80 21.42 4.81
C HIS A 109 -14.93 20.95 5.72
N ARG A 110 -15.88 20.18 5.14
CA ARG A 110 -16.87 19.44 5.92
C ARG A 110 -16.21 18.16 6.44
N VAL A 111 -15.91 18.14 7.74
CA VAL A 111 -15.19 17.03 8.38
C VAL A 111 -16.08 16.40 9.45
N GLU A 112 -16.06 15.08 9.52
CA GLU A 112 -16.72 14.31 10.57
C GLU A 112 -15.71 13.37 11.24
N LYS A 113 -15.68 13.37 12.57
CA LYS A 113 -14.98 12.31 13.31
C LYS A 113 -15.76 11.00 13.22
N VAL A 114 -15.05 9.94 12.88
CA VAL A 114 -15.62 8.61 12.69
C VAL A 114 -14.74 7.55 13.35
N SER A 115 -15.37 6.49 13.85
CA SER A 115 -14.67 5.29 14.32
C SER A 115 -14.32 4.31 13.20
N GLY A 116 -14.88 4.51 12.00
CA GLY A 116 -14.75 3.63 10.85
C GLY A 116 -15.42 4.23 9.62
N LEU A 117 -15.31 3.56 8.48
CA LEU A 117 -15.93 3.97 7.23
C LEU A 117 -17.46 3.99 7.37
N LYS A 118 -18.09 5.12 7.01
CA LYS A 118 -19.55 5.32 7.00
C LYS A 118 -20.05 5.52 5.58
N LYS A 119 -21.36 5.32 5.39
CA LYS A 119 -22.07 5.72 4.16
C LYS A 119 -21.98 7.24 3.99
N ASP A 120 -21.96 7.70 2.74
CA ASP A 120 -21.97 9.11 2.31
C ASP A 120 -20.67 9.91 2.48
N LEU A 121 -19.59 9.29 2.94
CA LEU A 121 -18.26 9.91 2.90
C LEU A 121 -17.77 10.01 1.45
N GLY A 122 -17.00 11.06 1.15
CA GLY A 122 -16.26 11.15 -0.11
C GLY A 122 -14.75 10.95 0.07
N VAL A 123 -14.22 11.19 1.27
CA VAL A 123 -12.86 10.85 1.66
C VAL A 123 -12.86 10.19 3.03
N PHE A 124 -12.05 9.15 3.21
CA PHE A 124 -11.83 8.49 4.50
C PHE A 124 -10.34 8.54 4.89
N CYS A 125 -10.05 9.17 6.02
CA CYS A 125 -8.71 9.27 6.60
C CYS A 125 -8.59 8.30 7.76
N THR A 126 -7.72 7.30 7.65
CA THR A 126 -7.61 6.22 8.63
C THR A 126 -6.18 5.76 8.86
N THR A 127 -6.01 4.95 9.89
CA THR A 127 -4.76 4.25 10.17
C THR A 127 -4.84 2.80 9.72
N GLY A 128 -3.75 2.24 9.22
CA GLY A 128 -3.71 0.84 8.76
C GLY A 128 -3.55 -0.20 9.88
N TYR A 129 -4.27 -0.05 10.99
CA TYR A 129 -4.24 -1.00 12.14
C TYR A 129 -5.54 -1.76 12.38
N ASP A 130 -6.57 -1.52 11.57
CA ASP A 130 -7.84 -2.24 11.60
C ASP A 130 -8.24 -2.63 10.16
N ASP A 131 -8.42 -3.92 9.92
CA ASP A 131 -8.79 -4.51 8.63
C ASP A 131 -10.23 -4.99 8.58
N SER A 132 -11.00 -4.80 9.66
CA SER A 132 -12.40 -5.23 9.73
C SER A 132 -13.27 -4.64 8.61
N GLN A 133 -12.86 -3.49 8.07
CA GLN A 133 -13.54 -2.79 6.98
C GLN A 133 -12.75 -2.81 5.65
N ALA A 134 -11.77 -3.70 5.49
CA ALA A 134 -10.92 -3.69 4.28
C ALA A 134 -11.73 -3.87 2.99
N GLU A 135 -12.69 -4.79 2.96
CA GLU A 135 -13.58 -5.01 1.79
C GLU A 135 -14.45 -3.77 1.48
N ASP A 136 -14.97 -3.12 2.53
CA ASP A 136 -15.76 -1.90 2.39
C ASP A 136 -14.91 -0.74 1.87
N ILE A 137 -13.67 -0.62 2.33
CA ILE A 137 -12.71 0.41 1.87
C ILE A 137 -12.33 0.19 0.40
N VAL A 138 -12.09 -1.07 0.00
CA VAL A 138 -11.81 -1.42 -1.41
C VAL A 138 -13.02 -1.11 -2.29
N THR A 139 -14.22 -1.45 -1.82
CA THR A 139 -15.47 -1.13 -2.51
C THR A 139 -15.64 0.38 -2.65
N PHE A 140 -15.43 1.14 -1.57
CA PHE A 140 -15.49 2.59 -1.55
C PHE A 140 -14.51 3.24 -2.53
N LEU A 141 -13.25 2.78 -2.56
CA LEU A 141 -12.25 3.20 -3.55
C LEU A 141 -12.73 2.90 -4.98
N SER A 142 -13.17 1.67 -5.25
CA SER A 142 -13.60 1.27 -6.60
C SER A 142 -14.72 2.17 -7.16
N GLN A 143 -15.59 2.67 -6.28
CA GLN A 143 -16.75 3.49 -6.60
C GLN A 143 -16.44 4.99 -6.73
N GLY A 144 -15.22 5.44 -6.43
CA GLY A 144 -14.81 6.84 -6.56
C GLY A 144 -14.42 7.53 -5.26
N GLY A 145 -14.43 6.82 -4.14
CA GLY A 145 -13.97 7.32 -2.86
C GLY A 145 -12.48 7.65 -2.83
N GLY A 146 -12.10 8.60 -1.98
CA GLY A 146 -10.72 8.92 -1.67
C GLY A 146 -10.28 8.30 -0.34
N VAL A 147 -9.11 7.65 -0.29
CA VAL A 147 -8.54 7.12 0.97
C VAL A 147 -7.20 7.78 1.27
N LEU A 148 -7.07 8.33 2.47
CA LEU A 148 -5.79 8.71 3.05
C LEU A 148 -5.48 7.71 4.17
N ILE A 149 -4.39 6.97 4.02
CA ILE A 149 -4.02 5.95 5.00
C ILE A 149 -2.57 6.13 5.43
N GLY A 150 -2.33 6.09 6.74
CA GLY A 150 -1.02 6.16 7.35
C GLY A 150 -0.84 4.96 8.25
N ALA A 151 0.28 4.27 8.14
CA ALA A 151 0.47 3.04 8.89
C ALA A 151 1.96 2.66 8.92
N GLN A 152 2.51 2.31 10.09
CA GLN A 152 3.78 1.57 10.15
C GLN A 152 3.60 0.11 10.51
N ALA A 153 4.33 -0.70 9.77
CA ALA A 153 4.27 -2.14 9.89
C ALA A 153 5.16 -2.65 11.05
N TRP A 154 6.17 -1.89 11.49
CA TRP A 154 7.13 -2.29 12.53
C TRP A 154 6.58 -2.19 13.96
N TYR A 155 5.83 -1.14 14.33
CA TYR A 155 5.32 -0.96 15.69
C TYR A 155 4.24 -2.01 16.01
N TRP A 156 3.35 -2.28 15.04
CA TRP A 156 2.38 -3.37 15.10
C TRP A 156 3.05 -4.74 15.33
N SER A 157 4.23 -4.97 14.72
CA SER A 157 4.99 -6.21 14.88
C SER A 157 5.51 -6.46 16.30
N GLN A 158 5.67 -5.41 17.10
CA GLN A 158 6.20 -5.52 18.46
C GLN A 158 5.17 -6.03 19.47
N PHE A 159 3.88 -5.79 19.23
CA PHE A 159 2.79 -6.15 20.15
C PHE A 159 2.01 -7.41 19.71
N GLN A 160 2.28 -7.92 18.51
CA GLN A 160 1.69 -9.14 17.98
C GLN A 160 2.71 -10.27 18.08
N GLN A 161 2.34 -11.40 18.71
CA GLN A 161 3.23 -12.53 19.02
C GLN A 161 3.83 -13.17 17.75
N GLN A 162 4.92 -12.59 17.24
CA GLN A 162 5.63 -13.05 16.03
C GLN A 162 4.75 -13.11 14.77
N GLU A 163 3.79 -12.21 14.64
CA GLU A 163 2.93 -12.15 13.46
C GLU A 163 3.61 -11.48 12.27
N ASN A 164 3.35 -12.00 11.06
CA ASN A 164 4.01 -11.47 9.87
C ASN A 164 3.41 -10.15 9.41
N VAL A 165 4.25 -9.12 9.47
CA VAL A 165 3.95 -7.73 9.14
C VAL A 165 3.50 -7.52 7.70
N LEU A 166 4.07 -8.21 6.71
CA LEU A 166 3.63 -8.07 5.32
C LEU A 166 2.22 -8.67 5.10
N CYS A 167 1.79 -9.55 5.99
CA CYS A 167 0.64 -10.44 5.85
C CYS A 167 -0.58 -10.01 6.68
N HIS A 168 -0.33 -9.58 7.91
CA HIS A 168 -1.37 -9.31 8.91
C HIS A 168 -1.44 -7.83 9.28
N PHE A 169 -0.48 -7.03 8.84
CA PHE A 169 -0.60 -5.60 8.98
C PHE A 169 -1.83 -5.10 8.22
N PRO A 170 -2.83 -4.53 8.91
CA PRO A 170 -4.09 -4.17 8.27
C PRO A 170 -3.93 -3.18 7.12
N GLY A 171 -2.93 -2.29 7.20
CA GLY A 171 -2.56 -1.37 6.13
C GLY A 171 -2.22 -2.09 4.82
N ASN A 172 -1.53 -3.23 4.89
CA ASN A 172 -1.23 -4.01 3.70
C ASN A 172 -2.49 -4.61 3.09
N LYS A 173 -3.43 -5.14 3.87
CA LYS A 173 -4.69 -5.70 3.33
C LYS A 173 -5.52 -4.66 2.58
N ILE A 174 -5.50 -3.42 3.06
CA ILE A 174 -6.18 -2.28 2.43
C ILE A 174 -5.45 -1.85 1.14
N THR A 175 -4.12 -1.98 1.06
CA THR A 175 -3.31 -1.51 -0.08
C THR A 175 -2.85 -2.59 -1.05
N SER A 176 -2.96 -3.89 -0.72
CA SER A 176 -2.26 -5.00 -1.40
C SER A 176 -3.16 -5.89 -2.27
N VAL A 177 -4.37 -5.46 -2.63
CA VAL A 177 -5.28 -6.28 -3.44
C VAL A 177 -4.67 -6.50 -4.83
N SER A 178 -3.90 -7.59 -5.00
CA SER A 178 -3.07 -7.85 -6.17
C SER A 178 -2.92 -9.36 -6.42
N GLY A 179 -3.93 -9.97 -7.06
CA GLY A 179 -3.86 -11.25 -7.80
C GLY A 179 -3.57 -12.55 -7.04
N LEU A 180 -2.51 -12.63 -6.22
CA LEU A 180 -2.09 -13.84 -5.51
C LEU A 180 -3.01 -14.19 -4.34
N GLN A 181 -3.54 -13.18 -3.64
CA GLN A 181 -4.51 -13.39 -2.57
C GLN A 181 -5.84 -13.90 -3.13
N GLU A 182 -6.31 -13.34 -4.24
CA GLU A 182 -7.51 -13.83 -4.94
C GLU A 182 -7.30 -15.27 -5.47
N GLY A 183 -6.11 -15.56 -6.02
CA GLY A 183 -5.80 -16.85 -6.62
C GLY A 183 -5.58 -18.00 -5.64
N PHE A 184 -5.01 -17.73 -4.47
CA PHE A 184 -4.52 -18.78 -3.57
C PHE A 184 -4.96 -18.64 -2.11
N GLY A 185 -5.70 -17.58 -1.78
CA GLY A 185 -6.12 -17.28 -0.42
C GLY A 185 -4.94 -16.97 0.52
N TRP A 186 -5.22 -16.90 1.81
CA TRP A 186 -4.26 -16.39 2.82
C TRP A 186 -3.26 -17.44 3.35
N ASN A 187 -3.53 -18.74 3.17
CA ASN A 187 -2.73 -19.80 3.79
C ASN A 187 -1.28 -19.89 3.26
N PRO A 188 -1.02 -19.78 1.95
CA PRO A 188 0.34 -19.86 1.41
C PRO A 188 1.23 -18.72 1.87
N PHE A 189 0.66 -17.51 2.01
CA PHE A 189 1.36 -16.37 2.60
C PHE A 189 1.81 -16.69 4.03
N LYS A 190 0.89 -17.14 4.89
CA LYS A 190 1.19 -17.50 6.30
C LYS A 190 2.31 -18.56 6.40
N SER A 191 2.23 -19.60 5.57
CA SER A 191 3.23 -20.68 5.54
C SER A 191 4.61 -20.17 5.12
N LEU A 192 4.66 -19.37 4.05
CA LEU A 192 5.88 -18.79 3.53
C LEU A 192 6.59 -17.90 4.57
N PHE A 193 5.81 -17.10 5.27
CA PHE A 193 6.33 -16.16 6.24
C PHE A 193 6.90 -16.83 7.50
N ALA A 194 6.30 -17.93 7.95
CA ALA A 194 6.86 -18.77 9.01
C ALA A 194 8.18 -19.44 8.59
N GLU A 195 8.37 -19.71 7.30
CA GLU A 195 9.62 -20.21 6.75
C GLU A 195 10.69 -19.11 6.71
N TYR A 196 10.33 -17.89 6.29
CA TYR A 196 11.24 -16.75 6.25
C TYR A 196 11.83 -16.37 7.62
N GLN A 197 11.05 -16.48 8.70
CA GLN A 197 11.54 -16.23 10.07
C GLN A 197 12.65 -17.20 10.51
N LYS A 198 12.74 -18.37 9.89
CA LYS A 198 13.75 -19.39 10.18
C LYS A 198 15.01 -19.23 9.33
N LEU A 199 14.98 -18.37 8.31
CA LEU A 199 16.13 -18.13 7.43
C LEU A 199 17.13 -17.21 8.12
N SER A 200 18.31 -17.73 8.42
CA SER A 200 19.48 -16.92 8.72
C SER A 200 20.18 -16.52 7.42
N ASN A 201 20.78 -15.32 7.37
CA ASN A 201 21.56 -14.79 6.23
C ASN A 201 20.76 -14.43 4.96
N VAL A 202 19.56 -13.87 5.09
CA VAL A 202 18.84 -13.28 3.94
C VAL A 202 19.61 -12.07 3.40
N SER A 203 19.84 -12.03 2.08
CA SER A 203 20.52 -10.92 1.40
C SER A 203 19.83 -9.58 1.70
N ARG A 204 20.62 -8.51 1.89
CA ARG A 204 20.07 -7.15 2.03
C ARG A 204 19.65 -6.55 0.68
N ASN A 205 20.13 -7.13 -0.43
CA ASN A 205 19.83 -6.67 -1.79
C ASN A 205 18.35 -6.93 -2.16
N ASN A 206 17.69 -5.93 -2.75
CA ASN A 206 16.27 -6.03 -3.10
C ASN A 206 16.00 -7.02 -4.24
N LEU A 207 16.88 -7.12 -5.23
CA LEU A 207 16.78 -8.10 -6.31
C LEU A 207 16.75 -9.53 -5.77
N ASP A 208 17.67 -9.85 -4.85
CA ASP A 208 17.74 -11.17 -4.22
C ASP A 208 16.49 -11.46 -3.38
N LYS A 209 15.99 -10.47 -2.64
CA LYS A 209 14.76 -10.63 -1.83
C LYS A 209 13.54 -10.88 -2.70
N MET A 210 13.37 -10.13 -3.80
CA MET A 210 12.27 -10.32 -4.75
C MET A 210 12.32 -11.71 -5.38
N ASN A 211 13.52 -12.19 -5.73
CA ASN A 211 13.71 -13.52 -6.31
C ASN A 211 13.47 -14.65 -5.31
N LEU A 212 13.96 -14.50 -4.07
CA LEU A 212 13.70 -15.45 -3.00
C LEU A 212 12.20 -15.49 -2.66
N TRP A 213 11.52 -14.35 -2.70
CA TRP A 213 10.08 -14.26 -2.47
C TRP A 213 9.29 -14.99 -3.54
N ALA A 214 9.55 -14.69 -4.81
CA ALA A 214 8.91 -15.35 -5.93
C ALA A 214 9.15 -16.87 -5.89
N GLU A 215 10.39 -17.29 -5.60
CA GLU A 215 10.74 -18.71 -5.47
C GLU A 215 9.91 -19.42 -4.39
N LYS A 216 9.98 -18.89 -3.17
CA LYS A 216 9.39 -19.53 -2.00
C LYS A 216 7.86 -19.47 -2.03
N PHE A 217 7.27 -18.37 -2.51
CA PHE A 217 5.81 -18.27 -2.67
C PHE A 217 5.30 -19.27 -3.69
N SER A 218 5.99 -19.40 -4.84
CA SER A 218 5.69 -20.43 -5.83
C SER A 218 5.72 -21.84 -5.26
N GLN A 219 6.73 -22.15 -4.44
CA GLN A 219 6.84 -23.44 -3.75
C GLN A 219 5.66 -23.65 -2.78
N ALA A 220 5.28 -22.62 -2.02
CA ALA A 220 4.18 -22.69 -1.05
C ALA A 220 2.81 -22.93 -1.71
N VAL A 221 2.56 -22.38 -2.90
CA VAL A 221 1.33 -22.64 -3.66
C VAL A 221 1.43 -23.82 -4.62
N ASN A 222 2.61 -24.45 -4.71
CA ASN A 222 2.94 -25.48 -5.68
C ASN A 222 2.59 -25.07 -7.12
N LYS A 223 2.93 -23.84 -7.51
CA LYS A 223 2.70 -23.28 -8.84
C LYS A 223 3.88 -22.45 -9.32
N ASN A 224 4.19 -22.53 -10.61
CA ASN A 224 5.11 -21.61 -11.25
C ASN A 224 4.45 -20.23 -11.42
N LEU A 225 4.91 -19.25 -10.64
CA LEU A 225 4.40 -17.88 -10.65
C LEU A 225 5.39 -16.91 -11.30
N ALA A 226 6.52 -17.38 -11.84
CA ALA A 226 7.46 -16.50 -12.51
C ALA A 226 6.80 -15.64 -13.62
N PRO A 227 5.92 -16.20 -14.48
CA PRO A 227 5.22 -15.39 -15.49
C PRO A 227 4.28 -14.34 -14.88
N PHE A 228 3.64 -14.65 -13.75
CA PHE A 228 2.83 -13.69 -13.02
C PHE A 228 3.71 -12.53 -12.53
N PHE A 229 4.77 -12.80 -11.77
CA PHE A 229 5.65 -11.75 -11.26
C PHE A 229 6.32 -10.93 -12.37
N GLN A 230 6.71 -11.56 -13.48
CA GLN A 230 7.25 -10.85 -14.65
C GLN A 230 6.21 -9.93 -15.31
N SER A 231 4.94 -10.34 -15.38
CA SER A 231 3.85 -9.48 -15.88
C SER A 231 3.62 -8.24 -15.01
N TRP A 232 4.04 -8.31 -13.73
CA TRP A 232 4.05 -7.21 -12.78
C TRP A 232 5.39 -6.46 -12.75
N GLY A 233 6.28 -6.68 -13.72
CA GLY A 233 7.56 -5.99 -13.84
C GLY A 233 8.64 -6.41 -12.84
N TRP A 234 8.45 -7.51 -12.11
CA TRP A 234 9.49 -7.99 -11.19
C TRP A 234 10.71 -8.52 -11.96
N PRO A 235 11.94 -8.14 -11.56
CA PRO A 235 13.18 -8.62 -12.17
C PRO A 235 13.50 -10.05 -11.69
N ILE A 236 12.68 -11.03 -12.10
CA ILE A 236 12.94 -12.44 -11.82
C ILE A 236 14.20 -12.86 -12.58
N GLU A 237 15.20 -13.34 -11.88
CA GLU A 237 16.47 -13.79 -12.43
C GLU A 237 16.32 -15.18 -13.08
N GLU A 238 17.19 -15.48 -14.04
CA GLU A 238 17.20 -16.76 -14.74
C GLU A 238 17.35 -17.94 -13.77
N LYS A 239 18.22 -17.80 -12.76
CA LYS A 239 18.42 -18.81 -11.71
C LYS A 239 17.12 -19.15 -10.96
N THR A 240 16.27 -18.16 -10.72
CA THR A 240 14.98 -18.35 -10.05
C THR A 240 13.95 -18.94 -10.98
N ARG A 241 13.90 -18.49 -12.25
CA ARG A 241 13.02 -19.08 -13.26
C ARG A 241 13.26 -20.58 -13.43
N GLN A 242 14.52 -20.98 -13.56
CA GLN A 242 14.90 -22.39 -13.75
C GLN A 242 14.51 -23.28 -12.57
N LYS A 243 14.53 -22.75 -11.33
CA LYS A 243 14.01 -23.50 -10.18
C LYS A 243 12.49 -23.69 -10.28
N LEU A 244 11.79 -22.66 -10.73
CA LEU A 244 10.33 -22.63 -10.79
C LEU A 244 9.73 -23.43 -11.96
N THR A 245 10.51 -23.77 -13.00
CA THR A 245 10.02 -24.64 -14.09
C THR A 245 9.68 -26.06 -13.64
N THR A 246 10.13 -26.46 -12.45
CA THR A 246 9.78 -27.76 -11.84
C THR A 246 8.35 -27.80 -11.30
N LEU A 247 7.70 -26.65 -11.13
CA LEU A 247 6.34 -26.53 -10.61
C LEU A 247 5.33 -26.42 -11.75
N PRO A 248 4.09 -26.93 -11.57
CA PRO A 248 3.06 -26.80 -12.59
C PRO A 248 2.68 -25.34 -12.81
N MET A 249 2.35 -24.99 -14.05
CA MET A 249 1.96 -23.63 -14.40
C MET A 249 0.69 -23.19 -13.65
N TRP A 250 0.62 -21.90 -13.32
CA TRP A 250 -0.60 -21.29 -12.81
C TRP A 250 -1.52 -20.94 -13.98
N GLU A 251 -2.43 -21.85 -14.30
CA GLU A 251 -3.32 -21.71 -15.45
C GLU A 251 -4.35 -20.59 -15.26
N GLU A 252 -4.73 -20.32 -14.01
CA GLU A 252 -5.69 -19.29 -13.60
C GLU A 252 -5.02 -17.92 -13.40
N ASN A 253 -3.77 -17.76 -13.83
CA ASN A 253 -3.05 -16.49 -13.76
C ASN A 253 -3.87 -15.38 -14.44
N PRO A 254 -4.37 -14.37 -13.69
CA PRO A 254 -5.25 -13.33 -14.21
C PRO A 254 -4.54 -12.41 -15.22
N MET A 255 -3.20 -12.48 -15.27
CA MET A 255 -2.37 -11.73 -16.21
C MET A 255 -2.25 -12.38 -17.58
N LYS A 256 -2.69 -13.64 -17.78
CA LYS A 256 -2.59 -14.34 -19.07
C LYS A 256 -3.15 -13.56 -20.25
N LYS A 257 -4.27 -12.86 -20.07
CA LYS A 257 -4.91 -12.03 -21.10
C LYS A 257 -4.07 -10.81 -21.52
N TYR A 258 -3.01 -10.50 -20.78
CA TYR A 258 -2.09 -9.39 -21.05
C TYR A 258 -0.69 -9.87 -21.44
N ILE A 259 -0.45 -11.19 -21.44
CA ILE A 259 0.78 -11.81 -21.95
C ILE A 259 0.50 -12.12 -23.42
N SER A 260 1.05 -11.32 -24.34
CA SER A 260 0.95 -11.57 -25.77
C SER A 260 1.55 -12.93 -26.10
N SER A 261 0.80 -13.73 -26.87
CA SER A 261 1.31 -14.93 -27.52
C SER A 261 2.21 -14.50 -28.69
N ASP A 262 3.50 -14.41 -28.43
CA ASP A 262 4.55 -14.45 -29.44
C ASP A 262 5.23 -15.84 -29.42
#